data_AF-A0A673AZX3-F1
#
_entry.id   AF-A0A673AZX3-F1
#
_cell.length_a   1.000
_cell.length_b   1.000
_cell.length_c   1.000
_cell.angle_alpha   90.00
_cell.angle_beta   90.00
_cell.angle_gamma   90.00
#
_symmetry.space_group_name_H-M   'P 1'
#
loop_
_entity.id
_entity.type
_entity.pdbx_description
1 polymer ?
#
loop_
_entity_poly.entity_id
_entity_poly.type
_entity_poly.pdbx_seq_one_letter_code
_entity_poly.pdbx_strand_id
1 'polypeptide(L)'
;MRFEKLMEHFKNEDDNIDFLVACMQFINIVVHSVEDMNFRVHLQYDFTKLNLDDHLERLKHTESDRLQVQIQAYLDNVFDVGTLLEDAETKTAALERVEELEENLTTRLLDVENEAMLKIVELEKQLMQTNKELDQLRVSFLPKSKTGHSGPSSPSVSCAVASVLRPSSKSVFAEPVSSVFTVSNGPYSAPPPPAPPPPPPPPPPPCRTSELSSSVPMPPPPPPVAPPLPAVKIKKPIQTKFRMPVLNWVALKPSQINGTVTGTRTSLDLKDLDVEVFEELFKTKAQGPAVDLTLSRQKLPQKAPSKVSLLEANRAKNLAITLRKAGQGSEVICRAIQTFDLRTARVDFVECLMRFLPTEAEVKLLRQYERDRKPLEALSDEDRFMMQFSRIERLNQRMSIMTFMGNFSDNVQMLTPQLHAMIAASVSIKSSQKLKKILEIILALGNYMNSSKRGAVYGFKLQSLDLLLETKSTDRTQTLLHYIANVVREKYPTVSVFYNELHYVDKAAAVSLENVLCDVKELQRGMELTWREFSVQHNSTLKEFISRNESRLNKLTHSGTHTRPLGGGI
;
A
#
# COMPACT_ATOMS: atom_id res chain seq x y z
N MET A 1 5.83 18.18 44.63
CA MET A 1 5.63 17.64 43.26
C MET A 1 4.76 18.57 42.43
N ARG A 2 4.86 18.53 41.08
CA ARG A 2 4.18 19.49 40.17
C ARG A 2 2.66 19.57 40.35
N PHE A 3 2.01 18.46 40.72
CA PHE A 3 0.55 18.35 40.86
C PHE A 3 0.05 18.28 42.30
N GLU A 4 0.93 18.50 43.28
CA GLU A 4 0.63 18.31 44.71
C GLU A 4 -0.49 19.23 45.21
N LYS A 5 -0.42 20.53 44.90
CA LYS A 5 -1.47 21.49 45.26
C LYS A 5 -2.82 21.17 44.61
N LEU A 6 -2.81 20.70 43.36
CA LEU A 6 -4.04 20.28 42.68
C LEU A 6 -4.67 19.10 43.40
N MET A 7 -3.87 18.09 43.74
CA MET A 7 -4.33 16.89 44.43
C MET A 7 -4.77 17.17 45.88
N GLU A 8 -4.16 18.14 46.55
CA GLU A 8 -4.57 18.59 47.89
C GLU A 8 -5.98 19.19 47.87
N HIS A 9 -6.24 20.12 46.95
CA HIS A 9 -7.59 20.70 46.80
C HIS A 9 -8.60 19.68 46.28
N PHE A 10 -8.20 18.83 45.33
CA PHE A 10 -9.06 17.79 44.76
C PHE A 10 -9.56 16.81 45.82
N LYS A 11 -8.73 16.46 46.81
CA LYS A 11 -9.09 15.53 47.90
C LYS A 11 -9.86 16.16 49.06
N ASN A 12 -9.78 17.48 49.21
CA ASN A 12 -10.34 18.19 50.37
C ASN A 12 -11.69 18.87 50.06
N GLU A 13 -12.01 19.11 48.79
CA GLU A 13 -13.27 19.72 48.35
C GLU A 13 -14.23 18.69 47.71
N ASP A 14 -14.56 17.61 48.44
CA ASP A 14 -15.46 16.55 47.98
C ASP A 14 -16.91 17.05 47.73
N ASP A 15 -17.29 18.20 48.28
CA ASP A 15 -18.65 18.78 48.18
C ASP A 15 -18.90 19.56 46.87
N ASN A 16 -17.85 19.92 46.13
CA ASN A 16 -17.97 20.74 44.92
C ASN A 16 -17.80 19.92 43.65
N ILE A 17 -18.90 19.34 43.17
CA ILE A 17 -18.91 18.45 42.00
C ILE A 17 -18.37 19.12 40.73
N ASP A 18 -18.66 20.41 40.48
CA ASP A 18 -18.15 21.10 39.29
C ASP A 18 -16.62 21.29 39.34
N PHE A 19 -16.07 21.52 40.54
CA PHE A 19 -14.63 21.56 40.76
C PHE A 19 -13.99 20.19 40.53
N LEU A 20 -14.56 19.11 41.09
CA LEU A 20 -14.06 17.76 40.89
C LEU A 20 -14.08 17.35 39.41
N VAL A 21 -15.14 17.69 38.67
CA VAL A 21 -15.24 17.46 37.22
C VAL A 21 -14.14 18.22 36.48
N ALA A 22 -13.88 19.48 36.83
CA ALA A 22 -12.83 20.29 36.20
C ALA A 22 -11.42 19.75 36.48
N CYS A 23 -11.16 19.31 37.72
CA CYS A 23 -9.91 18.66 38.10
C CYS A 23 -9.70 17.36 37.31
N MET A 24 -10.73 16.53 37.20
CA MET A 24 -10.65 15.27 36.48
C MET A 24 -10.47 15.46 34.97
N GLN A 25 -11.16 16.44 34.39
CA GLN A 25 -10.94 16.85 33.00
C GLN A 25 -9.51 17.32 32.76
N PHE A 26 -8.96 18.12 33.67
CA PHE A 26 -7.57 18.57 33.59
C PHE A 26 -6.59 17.39 33.63
N ILE A 27 -6.78 16.44 34.56
CA ILE A 27 -5.94 15.24 34.67
C ILE A 27 -6.02 14.43 33.37
N ASN A 28 -7.21 14.19 32.84
CA ASN A 28 -7.41 13.49 31.56
C ASN A 28 -6.69 14.20 30.41
N ILE A 29 -6.75 15.52 30.33
CA ILE A 29 -6.03 16.28 29.29
C ILE A 29 -4.52 16.14 29.49
N VAL A 30 -4.00 16.36 30.71
CA VAL A 30 -2.56 16.33 30.97
C VAL A 30 -1.96 14.95 30.71
N VAL A 31 -2.67 13.89 31.11
CA VAL A 31 -2.17 12.53 31.00
C VAL A 31 -2.41 11.98 29.58
N HIS A 32 -3.57 12.21 28.97
CA HIS A 32 -3.94 11.56 27.70
C HIS A 32 -3.68 12.39 26.44
N SER A 33 -3.31 13.67 26.56
CA SER A 33 -2.88 14.46 25.39
C SER A 33 -1.45 14.15 24.95
N VAL A 34 -0.67 13.41 25.75
CA VAL A 34 0.72 13.08 25.43
C VAL A 34 0.77 11.89 24.46
N GLU A 35 1.43 12.09 23.32
CA GLU A 35 1.66 11.05 22.31
C GLU A 35 2.74 10.02 22.70
N ASP A 36 3.76 10.45 23.46
CA ASP A 36 4.80 9.56 23.98
C ASP A 36 4.27 8.68 25.11
N MET A 37 4.21 7.36 24.86
CA MET A 37 3.70 6.37 25.81
C MET A 37 4.54 6.28 27.09
N ASN A 38 5.86 6.42 27.02
CA ASN A 38 6.72 6.36 28.20
C ASN A 38 6.51 7.57 29.09
N PHE A 39 6.37 8.75 28.48
CA PHE A 39 6.09 9.97 29.23
C PHE A 39 4.68 9.95 29.82
N ARG A 40 3.70 9.35 29.13
CA ARG A 40 2.34 9.15 29.65
C ARG A 40 2.32 8.21 30.86
N VAL A 41 3.03 7.09 30.81
CA VAL A 41 3.20 6.18 31.97
C VAL A 41 3.87 6.90 33.14
N HIS A 42 4.87 7.75 32.87
CA HIS A 42 5.50 8.56 33.91
C HIS A 42 4.54 9.56 34.55
N LEU A 43 3.70 10.24 33.77
CA LEU A 43 2.68 11.15 34.29
C LEU A 43 1.59 10.41 35.09
N GLN A 44 1.16 9.23 34.65
CA GLN A 44 0.24 8.37 35.41
C GLN A 44 0.85 8.00 36.76
N TYR A 45 2.12 7.57 36.77
CA TYR A 45 2.85 7.25 37.98
C TYR A 45 2.98 8.43 38.96
N ASP A 46 3.18 9.64 38.46
CA ASP A 46 3.21 10.85 39.29
C ASP A 46 1.86 11.11 39.99
N PHE A 47 0.73 10.84 39.33
CA PHE A 47 -0.59 10.95 39.96
C PHE A 47 -0.91 9.77 40.90
N THR A 48 -0.49 8.56 40.56
CA THR A 48 -0.56 7.39 41.45
C THR A 48 0.21 7.63 42.75
N LYS A 49 1.40 8.24 42.68
CA LYS A 49 2.19 8.65 43.87
C LYS A 49 1.48 9.68 44.75
N LEU A 50 0.59 10.45 44.18
CA LEU A 50 -0.25 11.40 44.91
C LEU A 50 -1.56 10.75 45.37
N ASN A 51 -1.68 9.42 45.35
CA ASN A 51 -2.85 8.63 45.72
C ASN A 51 -4.12 9.09 45.00
N LEU A 52 -4.02 9.37 43.70
CA LEU A 52 -5.19 9.61 42.86
C LEU A 52 -6.07 8.36 42.80
N ASP A 53 -5.48 7.18 42.62
CA ASP A 53 -6.21 5.92 42.41
C ASP A 53 -7.09 5.56 43.61
N ASP A 54 -6.56 5.67 44.83
CA ASP A 54 -7.34 5.47 46.07
C ASP A 54 -8.53 6.44 46.18
N HIS A 55 -8.34 7.67 45.71
CA HIS A 55 -9.37 8.70 45.77
C HIS A 55 -10.45 8.49 44.70
N LEU A 56 -10.07 8.06 43.49
CA LEU A 56 -11.01 7.69 42.44
C LEU A 56 -11.87 6.49 42.84
N GLU A 57 -11.30 5.51 43.56
CA GLU A 57 -12.08 4.37 44.06
C GLU A 57 -13.13 4.80 45.10
N ARG A 58 -12.82 5.82 45.94
CA ARG A 58 -13.83 6.44 46.83
C ARG A 58 -14.93 7.15 46.05
N LEU A 59 -14.58 7.86 44.98
CA LEU A 59 -15.51 8.66 44.17
C LEU A 59 -16.31 7.85 43.13
N LYS A 60 -15.99 6.57 42.96
CA LYS A 60 -16.66 5.64 42.02
C LYS A 60 -18.17 5.52 42.22
N HIS A 61 -18.64 5.76 43.45
CA HIS A 61 -20.06 5.70 43.83
C HIS A 61 -20.74 7.08 43.91
N THR A 62 -20.15 8.12 43.29
CA THR A 62 -20.77 9.45 43.23
C THR A 62 -22.07 9.43 42.43
N GLU A 63 -23.07 10.22 42.83
CA GLU A 63 -24.36 10.36 42.11
C GLU A 63 -24.23 11.25 40.84
N SER A 64 -23.06 11.83 40.58
CA SER A 64 -22.83 12.72 39.44
C SER A 64 -22.36 11.97 38.19
N ASP A 65 -23.26 11.86 37.19
CA ASP A 65 -22.95 11.30 35.87
C ASP A 65 -21.77 12.00 35.20
N ARG A 66 -21.67 13.34 35.35
CA ARG A 66 -20.61 14.15 34.73
C ARG A 66 -19.24 13.79 35.28
N LEU A 67 -19.16 13.50 36.58
CA LEU A 67 -17.92 13.09 37.22
C LEU A 67 -17.58 11.64 36.88
N GLN A 68 -18.56 10.73 36.92
CA GLN A 68 -18.37 9.33 36.54
C GLN A 68 -17.79 9.18 35.13
N VAL A 69 -18.29 9.94 34.14
CA VAL A 69 -17.75 9.93 32.77
C VAL A 69 -16.27 10.30 32.73
N GLN A 70 -15.82 11.27 33.54
CA GLN A 70 -14.42 11.68 33.57
C GLN A 70 -13.53 10.66 34.30
N ILE A 71 -14.04 10.03 35.36
CA ILE A 71 -13.34 8.95 36.07
C ILE A 71 -13.20 7.74 35.15
N GLN A 72 -14.27 7.34 34.44
CA GLN A 72 -14.22 6.22 33.51
C GLN A 72 -13.28 6.48 32.34
N ALA A 73 -13.30 7.70 31.78
CA ALA A 73 -12.38 8.10 30.72
C ALA A 73 -10.90 8.03 31.16
N TYR A 74 -10.63 8.24 32.45
CA TYR A 74 -9.31 8.01 33.02
C TYR A 74 -8.97 6.52 33.05
N LEU A 75 -9.80 5.73 33.73
CA LEU A 75 -9.59 4.30 33.96
C LEU A 75 -9.48 3.50 32.66
N ASP A 76 -10.31 3.78 31.65
CA ASP A 76 -10.27 3.13 30.33
C ASP A 76 -8.96 3.36 29.56
N ASN A 77 -8.20 4.36 29.98
CA ASN A 77 -6.99 4.85 29.32
C ASN A 77 -5.76 4.77 30.23
N VAL A 78 -5.85 4.14 31.40
CA VAL A 78 -4.68 3.87 32.25
C VAL A 78 -3.83 2.77 31.61
N PHE A 79 -2.51 2.96 31.57
CA PHE A 79 -1.60 1.90 31.14
C PHE A 79 -1.33 0.94 32.30
N ASP A 80 -1.84 -0.27 32.19
CA ASP A 80 -1.47 -1.37 33.08
C ASP A 80 -0.14 -1.97 32.62
N VAL A 81 0.95 -1.39 33.12
CA VAL A 81 2.32 -1.83 32.81
C VAL A 81 2.55 -3.29 33.24
N GLY A 82 1.86 -3.78 34.28
CA GLY A 82 1.95 -5.16 34.73
C GLY A 82 1.39 -6.14 33.70
N THR A 83 0.13 -5.91 33.29
CA THR A 83 -0.51 -6.73 32.24
C THR A 83 0.26 -6.68 30.92
N LEU A 84 0.81 -5.51 30.54
CA LEU A 84 1.61 -5.39 29.32
C LEU A 84 2.94 -6.16 29.37
N LEU A 85 3.57 -6.26 30.55
CA LEU A 85 4.79 -7.06 30.72
C LEU A 85 4.47 -8.56 30.65
N GLU A 86 3.38 -9.00 31.29
CA GLU A 86 2.92 -10.39 31.20
C GLU A 86 2.58 -10.80 29.76
N ASP A 87 1.92 -9.91 28.99
CA ASP A 87 1.64 -10.12 27.57
C ASP A 87 2.92 -10.18 26.73
N ALA A 88 3.92 -9.35 27.04
CA ALA A 88 5.20 -9.34 26.34
C ALA A 88 6.02 -10.62 26.61
N GLU A 89 6.04 -11.08 27.85
CA GLU A 89 6.67 -12.35 28.24
C GLU A 89 5.96 -13.54 27.57
N THR A 90 4.62 -13.55 27.59
CA THR A 90 3.81 -14.60 26.93
C THR A 90 4.06 -14.63 25.44
N LYS A 91 4.13 -13.46 24.78
CA LYS A 91 4.44 -13.35 23.36
C LYS A 91 5.85 -13.86 23.06
N THR A 92 6.83 -13.55 23.92
CA THR A 92 8.21 -14.01 23.75
C THR A 92 8.29 -15.53 23.83
N ALA A 93 7.64 -16.14 24.84
CA ALA A 93 7.58 -17.60 25.00
C ALA A 93 6.81 -18.31 23.85
N ALA A 94 5.87 -17.62 23.20
CA ALA A 94 5.20 -18.15 22.01
C ALA A 94 6.11 -18.12 20.77
N LEU A 95 6.90 -17.06 20.61
CA LEU A 95 7.86 -16.94 19.51
C LEU A 95 8.97 -17.99 19.61
N GLU A 96 9.50 -18.25 20.81
CA GLU A 96 10.48 -19.32 21.04
C GLU A 96 9.94 -20.70 20.63
N ARG A 97 8.67 -21.00 20.93
CA ARG A 97 8.03 -22.26 20.48
C ARG A 97 7.87 -22.35 18.97
N VAL A 98 7.60 -21.23 18.30
CA VAL A 98 7.51 -21.21 16.84
C VAL A 98 8.87 -21.50 16.23
N GLU A 99 9.93 -20.89 16.74
CA GLU A 99 11.31 -21.13 16.31
C GLU A 99 11.72 -22.60 16.50
N GLU A 100 11.41 -23.20 17.66
CA GLU A 100 11.65 -24.63 17.92
C GLU A 100 10.90 -25.54 16.93
N LEU A 101 9.65 -25.20 16.59
CA LEU A 101 8.87 -25.95 15.61
C LEU A 101 9.43 -25.81 14.18
N GLU A 102 9.93 -24.63 13.82
CA GLU A 102 10.56 -24.39 12.52
C GLU A 102 11.87 -25.17 12.37
N GLU A 103 12.71 -25.23 13.41
CA GLU A 103 13.93 -26.06 13.42
C GLU A 103 13.61 -27.55 13.30
N ASN A 104 12.60 -28.02 14.05
CA ASN A 104 12.15 -29.40 14.00
C ASN A 104 11.60 -29.78 12.61
N LEU A 105 10.81 -28.91 11.99
CA LEU A 105 10.27 -29.13 10.65
C LEU A 105 11.38 -29.16 9.59
N THR A 106 12.37 -28.28 9.73
CA THR A 106 13.53 -28.22 8.83
C THR A 106 14.36 -29.51 8.91
N THR A 107 14.60 -30.00 10.12
CA THR A 107 15.31 -31.27 10.34
C THR A 107 14.54 -32.45 9.73
N ARG A 108 13.22 -32.50 9.96
CA ARG A 108 12.33 -33.53 9.37
C ARG A 108 12.32 -33.49 7.85
N LEU A 109 12.32 -32.30 7.24
CA LEU A 109 12.40 -32.15 5.80
C LEU A 109 13.72 -32.69 5.25
N LEU A 110 14.84 -32.37 5.90
CA LEU A 110 16.15 -32.88 5.50
C LEU A 110 16.23 -34.40 5.58
N ASP A 111 15.66 -35.01 6.62
CA ASP A 111 15.58 -36.47 6.75
C ASP A 111 14.77 -37.11 5.61
N VAL A 112 13.62 -36.52 5.26
CA VAL A 112 12.77 -36.98 4.15
C VAL A 112 13.48 -36.81 2.80
N GLU A 113 14.19 -35.71 2.59
CA GLU A 113 15.00 -35.48 1.38
C GLU A 113 16.12 -36.51 1.25
N ASN A 114 16.82 -36.82 2.34
CA ASN A 114 17.85 -37.85 2.37
C ASN A 114 17.27 -39.24 2.06
N GLU A 115 16.12 -39.60 2.64
CA GLU A 115 15.45 -40.86 2.36
C GLU A 115 15.01 -40.96 0.88
N ALA A 116 14.45 -39.89 0.33
CA ALA A 116 14.05 -39.83 -1.07
C ALA A 116 15.27 -39.98 -2.00
N MET A 117 16.40 -39.35 -1.67
CA MET A 117 17.63 -39.45 -2.44
C MET A 117 18.18 -40.89 -2.45
N LEU A 118 18.18 -41.57 -1.30
CA LEU A 118 18.56 -42.98 -1.23
C LEU A 118 17.64 -43.86 -2.08
N LYS A 119 16.34 -43.58 -2.10
CA LYS A 119 15.37 -44.29 -2.94
C LYS A 119 15.64 -44.11 -4.44
N ILE A 120 15.99 -42.89 -4.85
CA ILE A 120 16.33 -42.58 -6.25
C ILE A 120 17.55 -43.39 -6.68
N VAL A 121 18.62 -43.38 -5.88
CA VAL A 121 19.85 -44.14 -6.19
C VAL A 121 19.57 -45.64 -6.32
N GLU A 122 18.75 -46.20 -5.44
CA GLU A 122 18.37 -47.62 -5.51
C GLU A 122 17.54 -47.92 -6.78
N LEU A 123 16.60 -47.05 -7.15
CA LEU A 123 15.81 -47.20 -8.38
C LEU A 123 16.66 -47.05 -9.64
N GLU A 124 17.63 -46.13 -9.66
CA GLU A 124 18.58 -45.98 -10.77
C GLU A 124 19.44 -47.23 -10.95
N LYS A 125 19.89 -47.83 -9.85
CA LYS A 125 20.63 -49.09 -9.87
C LYS A 125 19.78 -50.23 -10.44
N GLN A 126 18.51 -50.34 -10.03
CA GLN A 126 17.59 -51.33 -10.57
C GLN A 126 17.33 -51.12 -12.06
N LEU A 127 17.16 -49.86 -12.49
CA LEU A 127 16.98 -49.52 -13.91
C LEU A 127 18.22 -49.91 -14.72
N MET A 128 19.42 -49.60 -14.23
CA MET A 128 20.68 -49.97 -14.89
C MET A 128 20.82 -51.48 -15.06
N GLN A 129 20.48 -52.25 -14.02
CA GLN A 129 20.50 -53.71 -14.06
C GLN A 129 19.49 -54.26 -15.06
N THR A 130 18.26 -53.74 -15.05
CA THR A 130 17.19 -54.17 -15.97
C THR A 130 17.54 -53.86 -17.43
N ASN A 131 18.16 -52.70 -17.68
CA ASN A 131 18.60 -52.31 -19.02
C ASN A 131 19.75 -53.20 -19.52
N LYS A 132 20.67 -53.59 -18.63
CA LYS A 132 21.74 -54.55 -18.93
C LYS A 132 21.21 -55.94 -19.29
N GLU A 133 20.14 -56.39 -18.65
CA GLU A 133 19.45 -57.64 -18.98
C GLU A 133 18.74 -57.54 -20.34
N LEU A 134 18.09 -56.41 -20.61
CA LEU A 134 17.42 -56.13 -21.88
C LEU A 134 18.43 -56.12 -23.05
N ASP A 135 19.62 -55.55 -22.86
CA ASP A 135 20.68 -55.56 -23.86
C ASP A 135 21.26 -56.96 -24.09
N GLN A 136 21.40 -57.78 -23.03
CA GLN A 136 21.80 -59.19 -23.19
C GLN A 136 20.77 -60.00 -23.99
N LEU A 137 19.47 -59.75 -23.75
CA LEU A 137 18.38 -60.35 -24.53
C LEU A 137 18.33 -59.83 -25.97
N ARG A 138 18.73 -58.58 -26.24
CA ARG A 138 18.84 -58.09 -27.62
C ARG A 138 19.98 -58.74 -28.40
N VAL A 139 21.11 -59.01 -27.75
CA VAL A 139 22.27 -59.65 -28.39
C VAL A 139 22.01 -61.13 -28.71
N SER A 140 21.17 -61.81 -27.92
CA SER A 140 20.84 -63.22 -28.17
C SER A 140 19.86 -63.45 -29.34
N PHE A 141 19.23 -62.41 -29.88
CA PHE A 141 18.21 -62.50 -30.94
C PHE A 141 18.63 -61.97 -32.33
N LEU A 142 19.93 -61.89 -32.64
CA LEU A 142 20.40 -61.57 -34.01
C LEU A 142 20.45 -62.83 -34.92
N PRO A 143 19.74 -62.89 -36.07
CA PRO A 143 19.78 -64.05 -36.96
C PRO A 143 20.95 -63.98 -37.95
N LYS A 144 21.65 -65.11 -38.11
CA LYS A 144 22.65 -65.35 -39.18
C LYS A 144 21.93 -65.50 -40.53
N SER A 145 22.24 -64.68 -41.52
CA SER A 145 22.10 -65.08 -42.94
C SER A 145 23.15 -64.41 -43.84
N LYS A 146 23.58 -65.18 -44.84
CA LYS A 146 24.67 -64.94 -45.79
C LYS A 146 24.16 -64.36 -47.12
N THR A 147 25.05 -63.64 -47.80
CA THR A 147 25.23 -63.46 -49.27
C THR A 147 24.20 -62.70 -50.12
N GLY A 148 24.69 -61.69 -50.87
CA GLY A 148 24.37 -61.54 -52.30
C GLY A 148 23.80 -60.22 -52.82
N HIS A 149 24.66 -59.38 -53.42
CA HIS A 149 24.48 -58.55 -54.63
C HIS A 149 23.56 -57.30 -54.71
N SER A 150 24.20 -56.22 -55.22
CA SER A 150 23.73 -55.07 -56.03
C SER A 150 22.60 -54.14 -55.53
N GLY A 151 22.94 -52.86 -55.32
CA GLY A 151 21.96 -51.74 -55.40
C GLY A 151 21.75 -51.29 -56.86
N PRO A 152 21.07 -50.14 -57.12
CA PRO A 152 20.46 -49.17 -56.20
C PRO A 152 19.02 -48.73 -56.60
N SER A 153 18.26 -48.15 -55.65
CA SER A 153 17.31 -47.02 -55.87
C SER A 153 16.38 -46.82 -54.65
N SER A 154 16.35 -45.60 -54.10
CA SER A 154 15.30 -45.05 -53.21
C SER A 154 13.98 -44.83 -53.99
N PRO A 155 12.79 -44.48 -53.39
CA PRO A 155 12.58 -43.86 -52.06
C PRO A 155 11.34 -44.32 -51.24
N SER A 156 11.28 -43.78 -50.00
CA SER A 156 10.09 -43.47 -49.17
C SER A 156 9.10 -44.56 -48.80
N VAL A 157 8.82 -44.73 -47.50
CA VAL A 157 7.53 -44.39 -46.85
C VAL A 157 7.69 -44.51 -45.33
N SER A 158 7.28 -43.45 -44.64
CA SER A 158 7.07 -43.35 -43.19
C SER A 158 5.80 -44.11 -42.79
N CYS A 159 5.79 -44.84 -41.67
CA CYS A 159 4.51 -45.16 -41.02
C CYS A 159 4.65 -45.39 -39.50
N ALA A 160 3.91 -44.55 -38.79
CA ALA A 160 3.37 -44.59 -37.43
C ALA A 160 3.54 -45.88 -36.60
N VAL A 161 4.08 -45.72 -35.39
CA VAL A 161 3.85 -46.61 -34.25
C VAL A 161 3.50 -45.80 -33.01
N ALA A 162 2.20 -45.63 -32.77
CA ALA A 162 1.68 -45.30 -31.44
C ALA A 162 0.20 -45.64 -31.41
N SER A 163 -0.15 -46.80 -30.84
CA SER A 163 -1.31 -46.98 -29.95
C SER A 163 -1.52 -48.46 -29.57
N VAL A 164 -1.89 -48.62 -28.30
CA VAL A 164 -2.56 -49.77 -27.66
C VAL A 164 -1.69 -50.93 -27.20
N LEU A 165 -1.51 -51.02 -25.88
CA LEU A 165 -2.11 -52.09 -25.04
C LEU A 165 -2.02 -51.69 -23.56
N ARG A 166 -3.17 -51.41 -22.97
CA ARG A 166 -3.40 -51.23 -21.52
C ARG A 166 -4.31 -52.36 -21.07
N PRO A 167 -3.95 -53.15 -20.05
CA PRO A 167 -4.94 -53.90 -19.28
C PRO A 167 -5.29 -53.15 -17.99
N SER A 168 -6.58 -53.20 -17.70
CA SER A 168 -7.21 -52.74 -16.46
C SER A 168 -7.16 -53.86 -15.42
N SER A 169 -6.79 -53.56 -14.18
CA SER A 169 -7.12 -54.38 -13.02
C SER A 169 -7.35 -53.51 -11.80
N LYS A 170 -8.57 -53.64 -11.26
CA LYS A 170 -9.08 -53.06 -10.03
C LYS A 170 -8.22 -53.51 -8.85
N SER A 171 -7.84 -52.58 -7.97
CA SER A 171 -7.47 -52.90 -6.59
C SER A 171 -8.07 -51.85 -5.67
N VAL A 172 -8.88 -52.36 -4.75
CA VAL A 172 -9.35 -51.74 -3.52
C VAL A 172 -8.16 -51.17 -2.76
N PHE A 173 -8.26 -49.94 -2.28
CA PHE A 173 -7.43 -49.45 -1.19
C PHE A 173 -8.32 -48.75 -0.17
N ALA A 174 -8.19 -49.25 1.05
CA ALA A 174 -8.92 -48.87 2.24
C ALA A 174 -8.59 -47.45 2.69
N GLU A 175 -9.57 -46.82 3.32
CA GLU A 175 -9.40 -45.60 4.12
C GLU A 175 -8.40 -45.83 5.27
N PRO A 176 -7.59 -44.82 5.62
CA PRO A 176 -7.23 -44.59 7.00
C PRO A 176 -8.22 -43.60 7.62
N VAL A 177 -8.95 -44.13 8.59
CA VAL A 177 -9.80 -43.45 9.56
C VAL A 177 -9.08 -42.22 10.13
N SER A 178 -9.58 -41.02 9.84
CA SER A 178 -9.26 -39.84 10.64
C SER A 178 -10.21 -39.81 11.83
N SER A 179 -9.68 -40.23 12.98
CA SER A 179 -10.32 -40.14 14.27
C SER A 179 -10.60 -38.69 14.62
N VAL A 180 -11.88 -38.43 14.82
CA VAL A 180 -12.45 -37.22 15.40
C VAL A 180 -11.89 -37.04 16.83
N PHE A 181 -11.07 -36.01 17.05
CA PHE A 181 -10.94 -35.41 18.36
C PHE A 181 -11.81 -34.16 18.40
N THR A 182 -12.98 -34.30 19.04
CA THR A 182 -13.76 -33.20 19.57
C THR A 182 -12.97 -32.52 20.69
N VAL A 183 -12.58 -31.27 20.48
CA VAL A 183 -12.24 -30.35 21.59
C VAL A 183 -13.26 -29.21 21.57
N SER A 184 -13.80 -28.99 22.77
CA SER A 184 -14.94 -28.18 23.13
C SER A 184 -14.76 -26.68 22.87
N ASN A 185 -15.89 -26.02 22.63
CA ASN A 185 -16.09 -24.57 22.48
C ASN A 185 -15.39 -23.72 23.57
N GLY A 186 -14.74 -22.64 23.13
CA GLY A 186 -14.34 -21.44 23.89
C GLY A 186 -14.43 -20.20 22.97
N PRO A 187 -14.66 -18.98 23.50
CA PRO A 187 -15.35 -17.92 22.79
C PRO A 187 -14.50 -17.14 21.78
N TYR A 188 -15.18 -16.65 20.74
CA TYR A 188 -14.69 -15.80 19.66
C TYR A 188 -13.93 -14.57 20.16
N SER A 189 -12.75 -14.31 19.59
CA SER A 189 -12.10 -13.00 19.66
C SER A 189 -12.79 -12.01 18.70
N ALA A 190 -13.12 -10.84 19.22
CA ALA A 190 -13.75 -9.74 18.48
C ALA A 190 -12.76 -9.07 17.50
N PRO A 191 -13.23 -8.46 16.40
CA PRO A 191 -12.39 -7.67 15.51
C PRO A 191 -11.89 -6.39 16.20
N PRO A 192 -10.72 -5.85 15.81
CA PRO A 192 -10.17 -4.64 16.41
C PRO A 192 -11.04 -3.40 16.14
N PRO A 193 -11.14 -2.44 17.08
CA PRO A 193 -11.93 -1.23 16.91
C PRO A 193 -11.32 -0.28 15.86
N PRO A 194 -12.14 0.53 15.16
CA PRO A 194 -11.66 1.53 14.21
C PRO A 194 -10.92 2.68 14.91
N ALA A 195 -9.92 3.23 14.23
CA ALA A 195 -9.12 4.35 14.72
C ALA A 195 -9.97 5.61 15.02
N PRO A 196 -9.64 6.39 16.06
CA PRO A 196 -10.38 7.59 16.43
C PRO A 196 -10.19 8.72 15.41
N PRO A 197 -11.21 9.60 15.21
CA PRO A 197 -11.10 10.75 14.32
C PRO A 197 -10.13 11.81 14.88
N PRO A 198 -9.49 12.63 14.01
CA PRO A 198 -8.58 13.68 14.43
C PRO A 198 -9.29 14.76 15.27
N PRO A 199 -8.59 15.39 16.25
CA PRO A 199 -9.19 16.35 17.17
C PRO A 199 -9.60 17.66 16.46
N PRO A 200 -10.67 18.33 16.93
CA PRO A 200 -11.10 19.62 16.39
C PRO A 200 -10.09 20.74 16.69
N PRO A 201 -9.99 21.77 15.82
CA PRO A 201 -9.11 22.91 16.04
C PRO A 201 -9.54 23.74 17.26
N PRO A 202 -8.58 24.36 17.98
CA PRO A 202 -8.85 25.05 19.24
C PRO A 202 -9.70 26.32 19.04
N PRO A 203 -10.59 26.64 20.00
CA PRO A 203 -11.42 27.85 19.94
C PRO A 203 -10.57 29.12 20.18
N PRO A 204 -10.94 30.25 19.56
CA PRO A 204 -10.27 31.53 19.77
C PRO A 204 -10.49 32.06 21.21
N PRO A 205 -9.51 32.77 21.78
CA PRO A 205 -9.54 33.22 23.17
C PRO A 205 -10.65 34.26 23.42
N PRO A 206 -11.32 34.22 24.59
CA PRO A 206 -12.41 35.13 24.92
C PRO A 206 -11.88 36.54 25.24
N CYS A 207 -12.40 37.54 24.53
CA CYS A 207 -12.30 38.94 24.94
C CYS A 207 -13.08 39.12 26.24
N ARG A 208 -12.37 39.45 27.32
CA ARG A 208 -12.95 39.91 28.58
C ARG A 208 -13.69 41.22 28.34
N THR A 209 -15.01 41.19 28.40
CA THR A 209 -15.83 42.37 28.64
C THR A 209 -16.02 42.53 30.14
N SER A 210 -15.37 43.53 30.71
CA SER A 210 -15.85 44.19 31.92
C SER A 210 -15.31 45.61 31.87
N GLU A 211 -16.18 46.61 31.82
CA GLU A 211 -16.39 47.44 32.99
C GLU A 211 -17.52 48.47 32.80
N LEU A 212 -18.23 48.68 33.90
CA LEU A 212 -19.21 49.71 34.17
C LEU A 212 -18.54 51.09 34.33
N SER A 213 -19.27 52.13 33.92
CA SER A 213 -19.38 53.47 34.53
C SER A 213 -18.14 54.39 34.69
N SER A 214 -18.19 55.48 33.92
CA SER A 214 -17.96 56.90 34.30
C SER A 214 -16.82 57.29 35.26
N SER A 215 -15.84 58.06 34.77
CA SER A 215 -15.64 59.51 35.04
C SER A 215 -14.20 59.94 34.74
N VAL A 216 -14.05 61.13 34.15
CA VAL A 216 -12.81 61.79 33.72
C VAL A 216 -12.17 62.52 34.91
N PRO A 217 -10.83 62.54 35.07
CA PRO A 217 -10.07 63.76 34.73
C PRO A 217 -8.70 63.49 34.03
N MET A 218 -8.32 64.40 33.12
CA MET A 218 -7.01 64.46 32.42
C MET A 218 -5.81 64.63 33.36
N PRO A 219 -4.63 64.10 32.98
CA PRO A 219 -3.49 64.96 32.54
C PRO A 219 -2.55 64.23 31.52
N PRO A 220 -1.30 64.69 31.25
CA PRO A 220 -0.78 65.89 30.58
C PRO A 220 -0.15 65.53 29.18
N PRO A 221 0.44 66.47 28.39
CA PRO A 221 0.67 66.25 26.95
C PRO A 221 1.90 65.37 26.63
N PRO A 222 1.86 64.58 25.53
CA PRO A 222 2.98 63.73 25.10
C PRO A 222 4.02 64.48 24.22
N PRO A 223 5.26 63.95 24.15
CA PRO A 223 6.40 64.51 23.42
C PRO A 223 6.28 64.37 21.88
N PRO A 224 7.14 65.03 21.07
CA PRO A 224 6.83 65.36 19.67
C PRO A 224 6.77 64.14 18.74
N VAL A 225 5.79 64.22 17.84
CA VAL A 225 5.40 63.24 16.82
C VAL A 225 6.53 63.01 15.80
N ALA A 226 6.93 61.74 15.65
CA ALA A 226 7.71 61.27 14.49
C ALA A 226 6.89 61.46 13.20
N PRO A 227 7.51 61.79 12.06
CA PRO A 227 6.78 62.13 10.84
C PRO A 227 5.95 60.94 10.33
N PRO A 228 4.75 61.18 9.77
CA PRO A 228 3.86 60.10 9.36
C PRO A 228 4.44 59.36 8.15
N LEU A 229 4.52 58.04 8.24
CA LEU A 229 4.76 57.18 7.09
C LEU A 229 3.61 57.35 6.08
N PRO A 230 3.90 57.39 4.75
CA PRO A 230 2.89 57.66 3.75
C PRO A 230 1.86 56.53 3.67
N ALA A 231 0.59 56.86 3.92
CA ALA A 231 -0.54 55.98 3.71
C ALA A 231 -0.69 55.62 2.22
N VAL A 232 -0.69 54.32 1.91
CA VAL A 232 -0.90 53.80 0.55
C VAL A 232 -2.34 54.09 0.13
N LYS A 233 -2.52 55.01 -0.84
CA LYS A 233 -3.84 55.37 -1.38
C LYS A 233 -4.44 54.17 -2.14
N ILE A 234 -5.58 53.67 -1.68
CA ILE A 234 -6.35 52.64 -2.38
C ILE A 234 -6.76 53.19 -3.76
N LYS A 235 -6.35 52.51 -4.84
CA LYS A 235 -6.70 52.90 -6.21
C LYS A 235 -8.18 52.59 -6.48
N LYS A 236 -8.90 53.51 -7.10
CA LYS A 236 -10.29 53.30 -7.50
C LYS A 236 -10.36 52.26 -8.63
N PRO A 237 -11.38 51.38 -8.66
CA PRO A 237 -11.61 50.47 -9.78
C PRO A 237 -11.74 51.24 -11.09
N ILE A 238 -11.13 50.72 -12.16
CA ILE A 238 -11.23 51.29 -13.50
C ILE A 238 -12.54 50.78 -14.13
N GLN A 239 -13.34 51.68 -14.66
CA GLN A 239 -14.54 51.33 -15.42
C GLN A 239 -14.14 50.94 -16.85
N THR A 240 -14.68 49.85 -17.35
CA THR A 240 -14.44 49.33 -18.71
C THR A 240 -15.74 49.39 -19.52
N LYS A 241 -15.66 49.59 -20.83
CA LYS A 241 -16.83 49.68 -21.72
C LYS A 241 -17.44 48.30 -21.97
N PHE A 242 -16.60 47.27 -22.08
CA PHE A 242 -17.02 45.89 -22.27
C PHE A 242 -16.64 45.01 -21.08
N ARG A 243 -17.43 43.95 -20.86
CA ARG A 243 -17.08 42.94 -19.86
C ARG A 243 -15.82 42.19 -20.29
N MET A 244 -14.73 42.41 -19.56
CA MET A 244 -13.44 41.79 -19.80
C MET A 244 -13.31 40.41 -19.13
N PRO A 245 -12.48 39.49 -19.68
CA PRO A 245 -12.10 38.24 -19.04
C PRO A 245 -11.40 38.52 -17.72
N VAL A 246 -11.69 37.72 -16.70
CA VAL A 246 -11.01 37.83 -15.40
C VAL A 246 -9.59 37.29 -15.55
N LEU A 247 -8.60 38.12 -15.28
CA LEU A 247 -7.22 37.68 -15.11
C LEU A 247 -7.07 37.06 -13.71
N ASN A 248 -6.84 35.75 -13.64
CA ASN A 248 -6.68 35.00 -12.39
C ASN A 248 -5.28 35.20 -11.76
N TRP A 249 -4.85 36.45 -11.59
CA TRP A 249 -3.61 36.76 -10.88
C TRP A 249 -3.77 36.61 -9.36
N VAL A 250 -2.67 36.27 -8.68
CA VAL A 250 -2.63 36.30 -7.21
C VAL A 250 -2.21 37.70 -6.79
N ALA A 251 -3.19 38.54 -6.44
CA ALA A 251 -2.95 39.93 -6.10
C ALA A 251 -2.26 40.08 -4.73
N LEU A 252 -1.27 40.96 -4.64
CA LEU A 252 -0.64 41.35 -3.37
C LEU A 252 -1.60 42.22 -2.55
N LYS A 253 -1.68 41.97 -1.24
CA LYS A 253 -2.44 42.84 -0.33
C LYS A 253 -1.76 44.22 -0.25
N PRO A 254 -2.50 45.33 -0.03
CA PRO A 254 -1.91 46.67 0.05
C PRO A 254 -0.74 46.80 1.04
N SER A 255 -0.77 46.04 2.15
CA SER A 255 0.32 45.99 3.14
C SER A 255 1.62 45.35 2.63
N GLN A 256 1.55 44.55 1.57
CA GLN A 256 2.68 43.82 0.97
C GLN A 256 3.33 44.59 -0.19
N ILE A 257 2.80 45.76 -0.57
CA ILE A 257 3.25 46.53 -1.74
C ILE A 257 4.48 47.41 -1.43
N ASN A 258 4.66 47.85 -0.18
CA ASN A 258 5.77 48.72 0.20
C ASN A 258 7.13 48.00 0.00
N GLY A 259 8.07 48.66 -0.68
CA GLY A 259 9.39 48.10 -1.01
C GLY A 259 9.42 47.18 -2.23
N THR A 260 8.26 46.89 -2.85
CA THR A 260 8.20 46.14 -4.12
C THR A 260 8.37 47.07 -5.32
N VAL A 261 8.78 46.51 -6.46
CA VAL A 261 8.89 47.23 -7.74
C VAL A 261 7.56 47.93 -8.13
N THR A 262 6.42 47.36 -7.72
CA THR A 262 5.08 47.92 -7.97
C THR A 262 4.66 49.03 -7.00
N GLY A 263 5.35 49.17 -5.86
CA GLY A 263 5.13 50.25 -4.89
C GLY A 263 6.01 51.47 -5.12
N THR A 264 7.16 51.30 -5.78
CA THR A 264 8.14 52.38 -6.05
C THR A 264 7.87 53.12 -7.36
N ARG A 265 7.16 52.51 -8.31
CA ARG A 265 6.80 53.14 -9.59
C ARG A 265 5.41 53.80 -9.49
N THR A 266 5.31 55.08 -9.84
CA THR A 266 4.01 55.69 -10.22
C THR A 266 3.43 54.84 -11.35
N SER A 267 2.16 54.42 -11.22
CA SER A 267 1.51 53.61 -12.27
C SER A 267 1.66 54.28 -13.62
N LEU A 268 2.07 53.51 -14.63
CA LEU A 268 1.97 53.91 -16.04
C LEU A 268 0.55 54.45 -16.27
N ASP A 269 0.46 55.63 -16.86
CA ASP A 269 -0.83 56.24 -17.14
C ASP A 269 -1.52 55.41 -18.22
N LEU A 270 -2.76 54.98 -17.97
CA LEU A 270 -3.50 54.13 -18.92
C LEU A 270 -3.70 54.77 -20.30
N LYS A 271 -3.45 56.09 -20.42
CA LYS A 271 -3.51 56.85 -21.67
C LYS A 271 -2.40 56.48 -22.66
N ASP A 272 -1.29 55.93 -22.16
CA ASP A 272 -0.17 55.50 -23.01
C ASP A 272 -0.41 54.11 -23.62
N LEU A 273 -1.51 53.46 -23.25
CA LEU A 273 -1.94 52.17 -23.77
C LEU A 273 -3.23 52.38 -24.56
N ASP A 274 -3.32 51.82 -25.77
CA ASP A 274 -4.56 51.83 -26.56
C ASP A 274 -5.59 50.87 -25.93
N VAL A 275 -6.24 51.35 -24.88
CA VAL A 275 -7.23 50.59 -24.11
C VAL A 275 -8.50 50.32 -24.92
N GLU A 276 -8.81 51.13 -25.93
CA GLU A 276 -10.01 50.94 -26.75
C GLU A 276 -9.85 49.72 -27.67
N VAL A 277 -8.71 49.60 -28.36
CA VAL A 277 -8.40 48.42 -29.16
C VAL A 277 -8.27 47.18 -28.27
N PHE A 278 -7.68 47.31 -27.09
CA PHE A 278 -7.55 46.21 -26.14
C PHE A 278 -8.92 45.70 -25.65
N GLU A 279 -9.84 46.59 -25.29
CA GLU A 279 -11.19 46.19 -24.87
C GLU A 279 -11.97 45.51 -26.00
N GLU A 280 -11.85 45.99 -27.24
CA GLU A 280 -12.52 45.41 -28.40
C GLU A 280 -12.00 43.99 -28.72
N LEU A 281 -10.69 43.77 -28.61
CA LEU A 281 -10.04 42.48 -28.87
C LEU A 281 -10.32 41.44 -27.79
N PHE A 282 -10.38 41.85 -26.52
CA PHE A 282 -10.46 40.92 -25.40
C PHE A 282 -11.84 40.86 -24.75
N LYS A 283 -12.88 41.54 -25.25
CA LYS A 283 -14.24 41.44 -24.69
C LYS A 283 -14.78 40.01 -24.63
N THR A 284 -15.50 39.70 -23.56
CA THR A 284 -16.19 38.40 -23.42
C THR A 284 -17.42 38.32 -24.34
N LYS A 285 -17.76 37.11 -24.80
CA LYS A 285 -18.98 36.86 -25.59
C LYS A 285 -20.28 37.12 -24.82
N ALA A 286 -20.22 37.09 -23.49
CA ALA A 286 -21.33 37.40 -22.60
C ALA A 286 -21.25 38.86 -22.16
N GLN A 287 -21.48 39.78 -23.09
CA GLN A 287 -21.88 41.13 -22.71
C GLN A 287 -23.27 41.00 -22.09
N GLY A 288 -23.40 41.29 -20.79
CA GLY A 288 -24.73 41.39 -20.19
C GLY A 288 -25.58 42.42 -20.95
N PRO A 289 -26.90 42.44 -20.78
CA PRO A 289 -27.69 43.53 -21.34
C PRO A 289 -27.05 44.85 -20.89
N ALA A 290 -26.81 45.74 -21.85
CA ALA A 290 -26.33 47.09 -21.56
C ALA A 290 -27.16 47.68 -20.42
N VAL A 291 -26.53 48.43 -19.53
CA VAL A 291 -27.22 49.12 -18.44
C VAL A 291 -28.12 50.18 -19.07
N ASP A 292 -29.28 49.77 -19.54
CA ASP A 292 -30.36 50.62 -19.97
C ASP A 292 -31.37 50.67 -18.82
N LEU A 293 -31.44 51.84 -18.20
CA LEU A 293 -32.46 52.21 -17.24
C LEU A 293 -33.77 52.34 -18.00
N THR A 294 -34.51 51.23 -18.20
CA THR A 294 -35.98 51.18 -18.24
C THR A 294 -36.51 49.80 -18.64
N LEU A 295 -37.57 49.38 -17.94
CA LEU A 295 -38.51 48.28 -18.22
C LEU A 295 -38.06 46.82 -17.95
N SER A 296 -38.44 46.41 -16.74
CA SER A 296 -38.61 45.03 -16.26
C SER A 296 -39.34 44.13 -17.26
N ARG A 297 -38.74 42.98 -17.57
CA ARG A 297 -39.48 41.80 -18.02
C ARG A 297 -38.82 40.52 -17.49
N GLN A 298 -39.28 40.11 -16.31
CA GLN A 298 -38.99 38.80 -15.71
C GLN A 298 -39.44 37.68 -16.67
N LYS A 299 -38.50 36.81 -17.07
CA LYS A 299 -38.81 35.43 -17.45
C LYS A 299 -38.37 34.52 -16.29
N LEU A 300 -39.35 33.94 -15.61
CA LEU A 300 -39.16 32.90 -14.62
C LEU A 300 -38.59 31.63 -15.29
N PRO A 301 -37.51 31.03 -14.80
CA PRO A 301 -37.14 29.68 -15.20
C PRO A 301 -38.14 28.69 -14.57
N GLN A 302 -38.77 27.85 -15.39
CA GLN A 302 -39.58 26.73 -14.91
C GLN A 302 -38.70 25.83 -14.04
N LYS A 303 -38.97 25.82 -12.73
CA LYS A 303 -38.40 24.88 -11.78
C LYS A 303 -38.99 23.50 -12.08
N ALA A 304 -38.18 22.59 -12.61
CA ALA A 304 -38.50 21.16 -12.57
C ALA A 304 -38.77 20.76 -11.10
N PRO A 305 -39.68 19.80 -10.83
CA PRO A 305 -39.93 19.34 -9.46
C PRO A 305 -38.60 18.90 -8.83
N SER A 306 -38.28 19.43 -7.66
CA SER A 306 -37.02 19.11 -6.97
C SER A 306 -37.03 17.63 -6.61
N LYS A 307 -36.23 16.82 -7.32
CA LYS A 307 -35.96 15.43 -6.93
C LYS A 307 -35.41 15.44 -5.50
N VAL A 308 -35.90 14.53 -4.67
CA VAL A 308 -35.45 14.33 -3.30
C VAL A 308 -34.07 13.69 -3.34
N SER A 309 -33.09 14.27 -2.65
CA SER A 309 -31.78 13.65 -2.50
C SER A 309 -31.50 13.28 -1.04
N LEU A 310 -31.03 12.05 -0.83
CA LEU A 310 -30.74 11.48 0.49
C LEU A 310 -29.25 11.48 0.77
N LEU A 311 -28.43 11.30 -0.26
CA LEU A 311 -26.99 11.44 -0.21
C LEU A 311 -26.56 12.90 0.06
N GLU A 312 -25.39 13.04 0.68
CA GLU A 312 -24.75 14.35 0.82
C GLU A 312 -24.41 14.94 -0.57
N ALA A 313 -24.56 16.25 -0.73
CA ALA A 313 -24.54 16.93 -2.02
C ALA A 313 -23.23 16.73 -2.80
N ASN A 314 -22.07 16.78 -2.15
CA ASN A 314 -20.78 16.54 -2.80
C ASN A 314 -20.62 15.07 -3.18
N ARG A 315 -21.04 14.14 -2.31
CA ARG A 315 -21.04 12.71 -2.61
C ARG A 315 -21.91 12.37 -3.80
N ALA A 316 -23.14 12.88 -3.86
CA ALA A 316 -24.05 12.71 -4.99
C ALA A 316 -23.44 13.31 -6.28
N LYS A 317 -22.90 14.53 -6.22
CA LYS A 317 -22.22 15.15 -7.37
C LYS A 317 -21.04 14.33 -7.89
N ASN A 318 -20.18 13.83 -7.00
CA ASN A 318 -19.01 13.03 -7.38
C ASN A 318 -19.42 11.68 -7.96
N LEU A 319 -20.49 11.07 -7.42
CA LEU A 319 -21.08 9.85 -7.96
C LEU A 319 -21.66 10.10 -9.36
N ALA A 320 -22.41 11.18 -9.55
CA ALA A 320 -22.96 11.58 -10.85
C ALA A 320 -21.87 11.72 -11.93
N ILE A 321 -20.74 12.35 -11.59
CA ILE A 321 -19.58 12.48 -12.48
C ILE A 321 -19.02 11.10 -12.85
N THR A 322 -18.91 10.21 -11.86
CA THR A 322 -18.38 8.85 -12.05
C THR A 322 -19.32 8.01 -12.93
N LEU A 323 -20.63 8.05 -12.68
CA LEU A 323 -21.64 7.35 -13.47
C LEU A 323 -21.73 7.89 -14.90
N ARG A 324 -21.55 9.20 -15.10
CA ARG A 324 -21.50 9.80 -16.43
C ARG A 324 -20.32 9.29 -17.26
N LYS A 325 -19.17 8.98 -16.62
CA LYS A 325 -18.02 8.36 -17.28
C LYS A 325 -18.32 6.92 -17.74
N ALA A 326 -19.20 6.20 -17.04
CA ALA A 326 -19.63 4.86 -17.43
C ALA A 326 -20.48 4.88 -18.71
N GLY A 327 -21.34 5.89 -18.86
CA GLY A 327 -22.26 6.01 -20.00
C GLY A 327 -23.33 4.92 -20.07
N GLN A 328 -23.51 4.13 -19.00
CA GLN A 328 -24.46 3.02 -18.89
C GLN A 328 -25.54 3.33 -17.85
N GLY A 329 -26.71 2.70 -17.99
CA GLY A 329 -27.78 2.81 -17.00
C GLY A 329 -27.45 2.08 -15.69
N SER A 330 -28.05 2.52 -14.59
CA SER A 330 -27.84 1.95 -13.24
C SER A 330 -28.06 0.44 -13.19
N GLU A 331 -29.13 -0.07 -13.83
CA GLU A 331 -29.41 -1.51 -13.83
C GLU A 331 -28.33 -2.31 -14.57
N VAL A 332 -27.78 -1.75 -15.65
CA VAL A 332 -26.74 -2.39 -16.47
C VAL A 332 -25.45 -2.50 -15.67
N ILE A 333 -25.06 -1.44 -14.97
CA ILE A 333 -23.87 -1.42 -14.11
C ILE A 333 -24.03 -2.44 -12.97
N CYS A 334 -25.14 -2.41 -12.24
CA CYS A 334 -25.38 -3.33 -11.14
C CYS A 334 -25.40 -4.79 -11.60
N ARG A 335 -26.02 -5.07 -12.76
CA ARG A 335 -26.02 -6.42 -13.36
C ARG A 335 -24.61 -6.86 -13.73
N ALA A 336 -23.83 -5.99 -14.38
CA ALA A 336 -22.46 -6.31 -14.77
C ALA A 336 -21.61 -6.70 -13.55
N ILE A 337 -21.81 -6.03 -12.40
CA ILE A 337 -21.12 -6.35 -11.14
C ILE A 337 -21.59 -7.69 -10.57
N GLN A 338 -22.89 -7.99 -10.63
CA GLN A 338 -23.43 -9.27 -10.20
C GLN A 338 -22.93 -10.44 -11.04
N THR A 339 -22.66 -10.22 -12.34
CA THR A 339 -22.19 -11.26 -13.27
C THR A 339 -20.69 -11.25 -13.54
N PHE A 340 -19.92 -10.39 -12.85
CA PHE A 340 -18.47 -10.21 -13.05
C PHE A 340 -18.09 -9.83 -14.50
N ASP A 341 -18.92 -9.04 -15.18
CA ASP A 341 -18.71 -8.65 -16.58
C ASP A 341 -17.79 -7.43 -16.71
N LEU A 342 -16.51 -7.70 -16.95
CA LEU A 342 -15.48 -6.69 -17.19
C LEU A 342 -15.56 -5.99 -18.54
N ARG A 343 -16.38 -6.48 -19.49
CA ARG A 343 -16.59 -5.79 -20.78
C ARG A 343 -17.49 -4.58 -20.60
N THR A 344 -18.55 -4.74 -19.81
CA THR A 344 -19.51 -3.69 -19.49
C THR A 344 -18.99 -2.78 -18.37
N ALA A 345 -18.42 -3.36 -17.30
CA ALA A 345 -17.84 -2.61 -16.18
C ALA A 345 -16.31 -2.76 -16.19
N ARG A 346 -15.62 -1.88 -16.93
CA ARG A 346 -14.15 -1.88 -17.05
C ARG A 346 -13.47 -1.66 -15.70
N VAL A 347 -12.26 -2.21 -15.54
CA VAL A 347 -11.50 -2.15 -14.28
C VAL A 347 -11.30 -0.72 -13.75
N ASP A 348 -10.86 0.23 -14.57
CA ASP A 348 -10.68 1.64 -14.16
C ASP A 348 -11.98 2.25 -13.61
N PHE A 349 -13.13 1.85 -14.18
CA PHE A 349 -14.43 2.31 -13.73
C PHE A 349 -14.83 1.65 -12.40
N VAL A 350 -14.61 0.34 -12.27
CA VAL A 350 -14.84 -0.41 -11.02
C VAL A 350 -14.01 0.17 -9.88
N GLU A 351 -12.72 0.45 -10.11
CA GLU A 351 -11.83 1.09 -9.13
C GLU A 351 -12.31 2.49 -8.72
N CYS A 352 -12.81 3.28 -9.68
CA CYS A 352 -13.44 4.57 -9.35
C CYS A 352 -14.69 4.39 -8.50
N LEU A 353 -15.53 3.41 -8.85
CA LEU A 353 -16.80 3.13 -8.19
C LEU A 353 -16.61 2.55 -6.78
N MET A 354 -15.50 1.87 -6.49
CA MET A 354 -15.16 1.40 -5.12
C MET A 354 -15.09 2.53 -4.09
N ARG A 355 -14.80 3.77 -4.50
CA ARG A 355 -14.81 4.95 -3.61
C ARG A 355 -16.24 5.33 -3.16
N PHE A 356 -17.25 4.80 -3.84
CA PHE A 356 -18.67 5.06 -3.59
C PHE A 356 -19.38 3.83 -3.02
N LEU A 357 -18.66 2.89 -2.42
CA LEU A 357 -19.30 1.81 -1.65
C LEU A 357 -20.26 2.44 -0.62
N PRO A 358 -21.52 1.96 -0.54
CA PRO A 358 -22.52 2.51 0.36
C PRO A 358 -22.06 2.37 1.81
N THR A 359 -22.13 3.44 2.59
CA THR A 359 -21.84 3.36 4.03
C THR A 359 -23.04 2.77 4.78
N GLU A 360 -22.84 2.22 5.97
CA GLU A 360 -23.94 1.67 6.76
C GLU A 360 -25.04 2.70 7.08
N ALA A 361 -24.65 3.97 7.30
CA ALA A 361 -25.57 5.07 7.52
C ALA A 361 -26.45 5.33 6.28
N GLU A 362 -25.84 5.33 5.10
CA GLU A 362 -26.56 5.52 3.83
C GLU A 362 -27.50 4.35 3.54
N VAL A 363 -27.05 3.11 3.77
CA VAL A 363 -27.90 1.92 3.61
C VAL A 363 -29.10 1.98 4.54
N LYS A 364 -28.93 2.43 5.81
CA LYS A 364 -30.04 2.62 6.74
C LYS A 364 -31.04 3.66 6.25
N LEU A 365 -30.55 4.81 5.78
CA LEU A 365 -31.38 5.90 5.26
C LEU A 365 -32.18 5.48 4.03
N LEU A 366 -31.52 4.80 3.08
CA LEU A 366 -32.14 4.25 1.88
C LEU A 366 -33.21 3.20 2.21
N ARG A 367 -32.90 2.25 3.12
CA ARG A 367 -33.87 1.24 3.58
C ARG A 367 -35.06 1.85 4.30
N GLN A 368 -34.85 2.92 5.07
CA GLN A 368 -35.94 3.63 5.73
C GLN A 368 -36.85 4.32 4.71
N TYR A 369 -36.28 4.98 3.70
CA TYR A 369 -37.06 5.60 2.64
C TYR A 369 -37.92 4.59 1.87
N GLU A 370 -37.37 3.40 1.59
CA GLU A 370 -38.10 2.29 0.97
C GLU A 370 -39.21 1.76 1.90
N ARG A 371 -38.92 1.58 3.19
CA ARG A 371 -39.89 1.10 4.19
C ARG A 371 -41.08 2.05 4.33
N ASP A 372 -40.82 3.35 4.26
CA ASP A 372 -41.85 4.41 4.32
C ASP A 372 -42.73 4.45 3.05
N ARG A 373 -42.51 3.57 2.06
CA ARG A 373 -43.23 3.48 0.77
C ARG A 373 -43.26 4.79 0.00
N LYS A 374 -42.20 5.60 0.13
CA LYS A 374 -42.05 6.84 -0.62
C LYS A 374 -41.75 6.55 -2.10
N PRO A 375 -42.25 7.37 -3.04
CA PRO A 375 -42.09 7.13 -4.47
C PRO A 375 -40.60 7.14 -4.88
N LEU A 376 -40.12 6.04 -5.46
CA LEU A 376 -38.73 5.88 -5.87
C LEU A 376 -38.36 6.77 -7.07
N GLU A 377 -39.35 7.14 -7.87
CA GLU A 377 -39.24 8.07 -9.01
C GLU A 377 -38.99 9.51 -8.56
N ALA A 378 -39.30 9.83 -7.29
CA ALA A 378 -39.03 11.13 -6.71
C ALA A 378 -37.58 11.30 -6.24
N LEU A 379 -36.80 10.21 -6.16
CA LEU A 379 -35.40 10.25 -5.78
C LEU A 379 -34.53 10.81 -6.92
N SER A 380 -33.37 11.37 -6.56
CA SER A 380 -32.31 11.67 -7.52
C SER A 380 -31.84 10.39 -8.23
N ASP A 381 -31.26 10.55 -9.42
CA ASP A 381 -30.78 9.40 -10.20
C ASP A 381 -29.61 8.70 -9.49
N GLU A 382 -28.84 9.46 -8.72
CA GLU A 382 -27.73 9.00 -7.87
C GLU A 382 -28.22 8.19 -6.66
N ASP A 383 -29.27 8.65 -5.97
CA ASP A 383 -29.89 7.93 -4.86
C ASP A 383 -30.55 6.63 -5.33
N ARG A 384 -31.20 6.65 -6.50
CA ARG A 384 -31.76 5.46 -7.15
C ARG A 384 -30.65 4.45 -7.51
N PHE A 385 -29.52 4.92 -8.02
CA PHE A 385 -28.34 4.08 -8.23
C PHE A 385 -27.85 3.47 -6.91
N MET A 386 -27.66 4.30 -5.87
CA MET A 386 -27.14 3.83 -4.58
C MET A 386 -28.06 2.79 -3.93
N MET A 387 -29.37 2.94 -4.09
CA MET A 387 -30.36 1.94 -3.68
C MET A 387 -30.11 0.59 -4.36
N GLN A 388 -30.00 0.56 -5.69
CA GLN A 388 -29.73 -0.67 -6.45
C GLN A 388 -28.35 -1.25 -6.11
N PHE A 389 -27.35 -0.39 -5.98
CA PHE A 389 -25.96 -0.75 -5.68
C PHE A 389 -25.84 -1.40 -4.31
N SER A 390 -26.50 -0.87 -3.29
CA SER A 390 -26.50 -1.42 -1.92
C SER A 390 -27.22 -2.76 -1.76
N ARG A 391 -28.08 -3.14 -2.72
CA ARG A 391 -28.76 -4.44 -2.74
C ARG A 391 -27.91 -5.57 -3.27
N ILE A 392 -26.75 -5.26 -3.87
CA ILE A 392 -25.85 -6.28 -4.38
C ILE A 392 -25.24 -7.04 -3.19
N GLU A 393 -25.52 -8.33 -3.12
CA GLU A 393 -24.95 -9.19 -2.08
C GLU A 393 -23.43 -9.27 -2.21
N ARG A 394 -22.73 -9.14 -1.08
CA ARG A 394 -21.27 -9.21 -1.00
C ARG A 394 -20.58 -8.23 -1.97
N LEU A 395 -21.16 -7.05 -2.14
CA LEU A 395 -20.73 -6.01 -3.07
C LEU A 395 -19.22 -5.73 -2.98
N ASN A 396 -18.69 -5.52 -1.77
CA ASN A 396 -17.27 -5.19 -1.60
C ASN A 396 -16.36 -6.32 -2.13
N GLN A 397 -16.69 -7.57 -1.82
CA GLN A 397 -15.96 -8.73 -2.33
C GLN A 397 -16.07 -8.85 -3.86
N ARG A 398 -17.27 -8.67 -4.42
CA ARG A 398 -17.46 -8.70 -5.89
C ARG A 398 -16.63 -7.65 -6.60
N MET A 399 -16.65 -6.41 -6.10
CA MET A 399 -15.86 -5.30 -6.65
C MET A 399 -14.36 -5.60 -6.55
N SER A 400 -13.89 -6.09 -5.41
CA SER A 400 -12.48 -6.45 -5.20
C SER A 400 -12.02 -7.55 -6.17
N ILE A 401 -12.85 -8.57 -6.39
CA ILE A 401 -12.57 -9.67 -7.33
C ILE A 401 -12.57 -9.16 -8.78
N MET A 402 -13.52 -8.31 -9.16
CA MET A 402 -13.53 -7.70 -10.49
C MET A 402 -12.27 -6.88 -10.75
N THR A 403 -11.83 -6.07 -9.79
CA THR A 403 -10.58 -5.31 -9.89
C THR A 403 -9.38 -6.24 -10.04
N PHE A 404 -9.30 -7.28 -9.22
CA PHE A 404 -8.25 -8.29 -9.31
C PHE A 404 -8.24 -8.98 -10.69
N MET A 405 -9.39 -9.44 -11.17
CA MET A 405 -9.52 -10.11 -12.47
C MET A 405 -9.09 -9.20 -13.64
N GLY A 406 -9.46 -7.91 -13.58
CA GLY A 406 -9.08 -6.92 -14.57
C GLY A 406 -7.57 -6.67 -14.61
N ASN A 407 -6.93 -6.56 -13.46
CA ASN A 407 -5.52 -6.21 -13.34
C ASN A 407 -4.57 -7.42 -13.40
N PHE A 408 -5.08 -8.65 -13.29
CA PHE A 408 -4.25 -9.86 -13.20
C PHE A 408 -3.27 -10.01 -14.36
N SER A 409 -3.72 -9.81 -15.60
CA SER A 409 -2.86 -10.03 -16.76
C SER A 409 -1.70 -9.04 -16.82
N ASP A 410 -1.97 -7.77 -16.52
CA ASP A 410 -0.98 -6.71 -16.54
C ASP A 410 0.03 -6.88 -15.41
N ASN A 411 -0.45 -7.24 -14.21
CA ASN A 411 0.41 -7.57 -13.08
C ASN A 411 1.35 -8.73 -13.39
N VAL A 412 0.83 -9.84 -13.95
CA VAL A 412 1.68 -10.98 -14.36
C VAL A 412 2.69 -10.55 -15.43
N GLN A 413 2.28 -9.75 -16.41
CA GLN A 413 3.14 -9.27 -17.48
C GLN A 413 4.26 -8.36 -16.96
N MET A 414 4.00 -7.57 -15.91
CA MET A 414 4.97 -6.69 -15.27
C MET A 414 5.93 -7.44 -14.34
N LEU A 415 5.44 -8.43 -13.57
CA LEU A 415 6.23 -9.15 -12.57
C LEU A 415 7.13 -10.23 -13.18
N THR A 416 6.66 -10.93 -14.23
CA THR A 416 7.40 -12.01 -14.89
C THR A 416 8.80 -11.60 -15.35
N PRO A 417 9.02 -10.52 -16.12
CA PRO A 417 10.35 -10.15 -16.59
C PRO A 417 11.28 -9.72 -15.45
N GLN A 418 10.75 -9.16 -14.35
CA GLN A 418 11.55 -8.79 -13.18
C GLN A 418 12.09 -10.04 -12.47
N LEU A 419 11.23 -11.04 -12.23
CA LEU A 419 11.66 -12.34 -11.69
C LEU A 419 12.65 -13.04 -12.62
N HIS A 420 12.40 -13.07 -13.93
CA HIS A 420 13.34 -13.67 -14.88
C HIS A 420 14.70 -12.97 -14.89
N ALA A 421 14.74 -11.63 -14.84
CA ALA A 421 15.99 -10.88 -14.76
C ALA A 421 16.76 -11.23 -13.49
N MET A 422 16.08 -11.31 -12.33
CA MET A 422 16.67 -11.73 -11.07
C MET A 422 17.26 -13.14 -11.14
N ILE A 423 16.48 -14.13 -11.61
CA ILE A 423 16.94 -15.52 -11.74
C ILE A 423 18.14 -15.60 -12.69
N ALA A 424 18.05 -14.98 -13.87
CA ALA A 424 19.12 -15.02 -14.86
C ALA A 424 20.40 -14.36 -14.35
N ALA A 425 20.29 -13.21 -13.68
CA ALA A 425 21.44 -12.54 -13.07
C ALA A 425 22.06 -13.41 -11.96
N SER A 426 21.26 -13.91 -11.03
CA SER A 426 21.74 -14.75 -9.93
C SER A 426 22.41 -16.03 -10.43
N VAL A 427 21.80 -16.75 -11.38
CA VAL A 427 22.37 -17.97 -11.96
C VAL A 427 23.65 -17.67 -12.74
N SER A 428 23.66 -16.61 -13.55
CA SER A 428 24.83 -16.25 -14.37
C SER A 428 26.04 -15.84 -13.52
N ILE A 429 25.82 -15.05 -12.46
CA ILE A 429 26.86 -14.68 -11.50
C ILE A 429 27.37 -15.91 -10.75
N LYS A 430 26.47 -16.75 -10.21
CA LYS A 430 26.83 -17.93 -9.41
C LYS A 430 27.56 -19.01 -10.21
N SER A 431 27.24 -19.17 -11.49
CA SER A 431 27.80 -20.23 -12.34
C SER A 431 29.06 -19.82 -13.13
N SER A 432 29.35 -18.52 -13.25
CA SER A 432 30.49 -18.04 -14.05
C SER A 432 31.84 -18.45 -13.45
N GLN A 433 32.51 -19.37 -14.15
CA GLN A 433 33.86 -19.80 -13.79
C GLN A 433 34.90 -18.71 -14.08
N LYS A 434 34.65 -17.87 -15.10
CA LYS A 434 35.55 -16.75 -15.41
C LYS A 434 35.49 -15.68 -14.33
N LEU A 435 34.31 -15.33 -13.82
CA LEU A 435 34.17 -14.40 -12.70
C LEU A 435 34.90 -14.94 -11.45
N LYS A 436 34.69 -16.22 -11.12
CA LYS A 436 35.42 -16.87 -10.04
C LYS A 436 36.94 -16.73 -10.21
N LYS A 437 37.45 -16.91 -11.44
CA LYS A 437 38.88 -16.76 -11.71
C LYS A 437 39.39 -15.33 -11.53
N ILE A 438 38.60 -14.32 -11.91
CA ILE A 438 38.92 -12.91 -11.64
C ILE A 438 39.01 -12.66 -10.12
N LEU A 439 38.06 -13.15 -9.34
CA LEU A 439 38.05 -13.00 -7.87
C LEU A 439 39.26 -13.70 -7.22
N GLU A 440 39.66 -14.87 -7.70
CA GLU A 440 40.89 -15.56 -7.26
C GLU A 440 42.16 -14.74 -7.53
N ILE A 441 42.26 -14.09 -8.69
CA ILE A 441 43.41 -13.23 -9.03
C ILE A 441 43.46 -12.02 -8.10
N ILE A 442 42.31 -11.39 -7.84
CA ILE A 442 42.20 -10.27 -6.90
C ILE A 442 42.60 -10.72 -5.49
N LEU A 443 42.13 -11.89 -5.03
CA LEU A 443 42.48 -12.44 -3.73
C LEU A 443 43.98 -12.71 -3.61
N ALA A 444 44.60 -13.30 -4.63
CA ALA A 444 46.04 -13.58 -4.63
C ALA A 444 46.88 -12.30 -4.55
N LEU A 445 46.54 -11.28 -5.35
CA LEU A 445 47.24 -9.99 -5.33
C LEU A 445 47.00 -9.24 -4.01
N GLY A 446 45.76 -9.23 -3.52
CA GLY A 446 45.41 -8.62 -2.24
C GLY A 446 46.14 -9.26 -1.07
N ASN A 447 46.24 -10.60 -1.05
CA ASN A 447 47.03 -11.33 -0.07
C ASN A 447 48.51 -10.99 -0.17
N TYR A 448 49.08 -10.99 -1.37
CA TYR A 448 50.48 -10.62 -1.58
C TYR A 448 50.80 -9.22 -1.03
N MET A 449 49.90 -8.25 -1.25
CA MET A 449 50.07 -6.88 -0.76
C MET A 449 49.96 -6.75 0.76
N ASN A 450 49.09 -7.53 1.41
CA ASN A 450 48.66 -7.29 2.79
C ASN A 450 49.18 -8.31 3.82
N SER A 451 49.71 -9.46 3.38
CA SER A 451 50.03 -10.59 4.27
C SER A 451 51.01 -10.24 5.39
N SER A 452 51.99 -9.37 5.14
CA SER A 452 52.99 -8.99 6.13
C SER A 452 52.44 -8.13 7.28
N LYS A 453 51.34 -7.40 7.07
CA LYS A 453 50.77 -6.49 8.07
C LYS A 453 49.43 -6.96 8.63
N ARG A 454 48.65 -7.68 7.83
CA ARG A 454 47.26 -8.04 8.14
C ARG A 454 47.00 -9.55 8.06
N GLY A 455 48.02 -10.36 7.77
CA GLY A 455 47.88 -11.80 7.56
C GLY A 455 47.23 -12.13 6.21
N ALA A 456 47.15 -13.42 5.91
CA ALA A 456 46.50 -13.95 4.71
C ALA A 456 45.01 -14.22 4.98
N VAL A 457 44.18 -13.96 3.97
CA VAL A 457 42.73 -14.20 4.02
C VAL A 457 42.30 -15.14 2.90
N TYR A 458 41.18 -15.84 3.09
CA TYR A 458 40.62 -16.80 2.12
C TYR A 458 39.52 -16.21 1.23
N GLY A 459 39.08 -14.98 1.52
CA GLY A 459 38.03 -14.29 0.77
C GLY A 459 37.92 -12.84 1.21
N PHE A 460 37.11 -12.07 0.49
CA PHE A 460 36.86 -10.66 0.77
C PHE A 460 35.40 -10.31 0.48
N LYS A 461 34.87 -9.30 1.18
CA LYS A 461 33.51 -8.80 0.92
C LYS A 461 33.46 -8.07 -0.42
N LEU A 462 32.36 -8.20 -1.17
CA LEU A 462 32.21 -7.64 -2.52
C LEU A 462 32.42 -6.11 -2.60
N GLN A 463 32.14 -5.36 -1.53
CA GLN A 463 32.43 -3.92 -1.47
C GLN A 463 33.92 -3.59 -1.70
N SER A 464 34.82 -4.55 -1.46
CA SER A 464 36.26 -4.37 -1.71
C SER A 464 36.59 -4.16 -3.19
N LEU A 465 35.69 -4.54 -4.11
CA LEU A 465 35.89 -4.35 -5.55
C LEU A 465 35.96 -2.86 -5.92
N ASP A 466 35.21 -2.00 -5.22
CA ASP A 466 35.22 -0.55 -5.46
C ASP A 466 36.59 0.07 -5.15
N LEU A 467 37.34 -0.52 -4.22
CA LEU A 467 38.67 -0.05 -3.77
C LEU A 467 39.78 -0.30 -4.81
N LEU A 468 39.54 -1.14 -5.83
CA LEU A 468 40.53 -1.45 -6.86
C LEU A 468 40.87 -0.24 -7.74
N LEU A 469 39.95 0.71 -7.86
CA LEU A 469 40.18 1.99 -8.55
C LEU A 469 40.94 3.01 -7.68
N GLU A 470 40.83 2.89 -6.36
CA GLU A 470 41.46 3.82 -5.42
C GLU A 470 42.95 3.56 -5.23
N THR A 471 43.35 2.29 -5.27
CA THR A 471 44.75 1.88 -5.11
C THR A 471 45.54 2.19 -6.38
N LYS A 472 46.54 3.07 -6.29
CA LYS A 472 47.38 3.51 -7.43
C LYS A 472 48.81 2.98 -7.33
N SER A 473 49.48 2.88 -8.48
CA SER A 473 50.91 2.65 -8.55
C SER A 473 51.70 3.81 -7.93
N THR A 474 52.96 3.55 -7.56
CA THR A 474 53.85 4.55 -6.95
C THR A 474 54.05 5.79 -7.83
N ASP A 475 54.13 5.60 -9.15
CA ASP A 475 54.25 6.64 -10.17
C ASP A 475 52.89 7.29 -10.53
N ARG A 476 51.78 6.81 -9.95
CA ARG A 476 50.40 7.27 -10.16
C ARG A 476 49.89 7.22 -11.61
N THR A 477 50.56 6.45 -12.48
CA THR A 477 50.19 6.31 -13.89
C THR A 477 49.04 5.33 -14.12
N GLN A 478 48.85 4.36 -13.20
CA GLN A 478 47.83 3.33 -13.31
C GLN A 478 47.22 2.98 -11.94
N THR A 479 46.00 2.44 -11.96
CA THR A 479 45.37 1.86 -10.77
C THR A 479 45.63 0.36 -10.66
N LEU A 480 45.35 -0.23 -9.51
CA LEU A 480 45.41 -1.68 -9.32
C LEU A 480 44.48 -2.41 -10.28
N LEU A 481 43.30 -1.84 -10.57
CA LEU A 481 42.38 -2.39 -11.58
C LEU A 481 43.01 -2.43 -12.98
N HIS A 482 43.73 -1.39 -13.40
CA HIS A 482 44.44 -1.38 -14.69
C HIS A 482 45.52 -2.47 -14.74
N TYR A 483 46.29 -2.62 -13.65
CA TYR A 483 47.29 -3.67 -13.54
C TYR A 483 46.66 -5.07 -13.64
N ILE A 484 45.56 -5.32 -12.91
CA ILE A 484 44.82 -6.58 -12.96
C ILE A 484 44.30 -6.85 -14.38
N ALA A 485 43.70 -5.85 -15.04
CA ALA A 485 43.21 -5.98 -16.40
C ALA A 485 44.33 -6.37 -17.39
N ASN A 486 45.53 -5.80 -17.24
CA ASN A 486 46.70 -6.17 -18.04
C ASN A 486 47.15 -7.61 -17.76
N VAL A 487 47.27 -8.00 -16.49
CA VAL A 487 47.64 -9.37 -16.09
C VAL A 487 46.63 -10.39 -16.62
N VAL A 488 45.33 -10.11 -16.53
CA VAL A 488 44.27 -10.98 -17.06
C VAL A 488 44.39 -11.09 -18.58
N ARG A 489 44.60 -9.98 -19.28
CA ARG A 489 44.71 -9.98 -20.75
C ARG A 489 45.94 -10.74 -21.25
N GLU A 490 47.07 -10.66 -20.54
CA GLU A 490 48.31 -11.33 -20.95
C GLU A 490 48.38 -12.80 -20.51
N LYS A 491 48.03 -13.09 -19.25
CA LYS A 491 48.20 -14.43 -18.66
C LYS A 491 46.94 -15.29 -18.69
N TYR A 492 45.75 -14.68 -18.80
CA TYR A 492 44.46 -15.37 -18.79
C TYR A 492 43.53 -14.87 -19.90
N PRO A 493 43.91 -14.94 -21.20
CA PRO A 493 43.13 -14.33 -22.29
C PRO A 493 41.68 -14.84 -22.38
N THR A 494 41.46 -16.11 -22.06
CA THR A 494 40.13 -16.74 -22.03
C THR A 494 39.19 -16.14 -20.96
N VAL A 495 39.76 -15.61 -19.88
CA VAL A 495 39.04 -14.99 -18.75
C VAL A 495 38.78 -13.50 -19.01
N SER A 496 39.52 -12.85 -19.91
CA SER A 496 39.40 -11.41 -20.21
C SER A 496 37.98 -10.97 -20.63
N VAL A 497 37.19 -11.90 -21.17
CA VAL A 497 35.79 -11.71 -21.58
C VAL A 497 34.79 -12.29 -20.56
N PHE A 498 35.12 -12.28 -19.26
CA PHE A 498 34.26 -12.84 -18.21
C PHE A 498 32.86 -12.20 -18.17
N TYR A 499 32.77 -10.91 -18.50
CA TYR A 499 31.51 -10.17 -18.51
C TYR A 499 30.47 -10.74 -19.50
N ASN A 500 30.90 -11.47 -20.54
CA ASN A 500 29.97 -12.15 -21.45
C ASN A 500 29.21 -13.31 -20.80
N GLU A 501 29.67 -13.82 -19.66
CA GLU A 501 28.94 -14.84 -18.90
C GLU A 501 27.92 -14.22 -17.95
N LEU A 502 27.97 -12.91 -17.71
CA LEU A 502 27.09 -12.19 -16.79
C LEU A 502 25.91 -11.60 -17.57
N HIS A 503 24.71 -12.07 -17.26
CA HIS A 503 23.52 -11.73 -18.02
C HIS A 503 22.50 -11.01 -17.14
N TYR A 504 21.83 -9.99 -17.68
CA TYR A 504 20.73 -9.28 -17.01
C TYR A 504 21.07 -8.58 -15.68
N VAL A 505 22.35 -8.46 -15.32
CA VAL A 505 22.80 -7.86 -14.04
C VAL A 505 22.27 -6.44 -13.86
N ASP A 506 22.37 -5.59 -14.90
CA ASP A 506 21.87 -4.20 -14.82
C ASP A 506 20.35 -4.13 -14.63
N LYS A 507 19.62 -5.05 -15.25
CA LYS A 507 18.16 -5.11 -15.12
C LYS A 507 17.76 -5.62 -13.73
N ALA A 508 18.45 -6.63 -13.22
CA ALA A 508 18.22 -7.17 -11.89
C ALA A 508 18.56 -6.15 -10.79
N ALA A 509 19.61 -5.35 -10.96
CA ALA A 509 19.98 -4.30 -10.02
C ALA A 509 18.90 -3.23 -9.81
N ALA A 510 18.02 -3.01 -10.80
CA ALA A 510 16.89 -2.08 -10.70
C ALA A 510 15.63 -2.68 -10.06
N VAL A 511 15.59 -4.00 -9.81
CA VAL A 511 14.42 -4.70 -9.29
C VAL A 511 14.42 -4.69 -7.75
N SER A 512 13.31 -4.28 -7.15
CA SER A 512 13.05 -4.49 -5.72
C SER A 512 12.40 -5.86 -5.52
N LEU A 513 13.20 -6.85 -5.09
CA LEU A 513 12.71 -8.22 -4.90
C LEU A 513 11.59 -8.30 -3.83
N GLU A 514 11.70 -7.52 -2.75
CA GLU A 514 10.69 -7.50 -1.69
C GLU A 514 9.32 -7.08 -2.21
N ASN A 515 9.27 -6.01 -3.00
CA ASN A 515 8.03 -5.52 -3.61
C ASN A 515 7.45 -6.55 -4.58
N VAL A 516 8.30 -7.14 -5.44
CA VAL A 516 7.88 -8.18 -6.38
C VAL A 516 7.27 -9.38 -5.64
N LEU A 517 7.89 -9.83 -4.55
CA LEU A 517 7.37 -10.95 -3.77
C LEU A 517 6.07 -10.59 -3.03
N CYS A 518 5.92 -9.35 -2.56
CA CYS A 518 4.68 -8.85 -1.98
C CYS A 518 3.54 -8.86 -3.02
N ASP A 519 3.80 -8.35 -4.22
CA ASP A 519 2.82 -8.32 -5.30
C ASP A 519 2.41 -9.73 -5.74
N VAL A 520 3.36 -10.68 -5.78
CA VAL A 520 3.05 -12.11 -6.05
C VAL A 520 2.12 -12.68 -4.97
N LYS A 521 2.36 -12.38 -3.68
CA LYS A 521 1.47 -12.82 -2.59
C LYS A 521 0.08 -12.21 -2.71
N GLU A 522 -0.03 -10.93 -3.08
CA GLU A 522 -1.32 -10.28 -3.32
C GLU A 522 -2.07 -10.93 -4.49
N LEU A 523 -1.37 -11.34 -5.56
CA LEU A 523 -1.99 -12.12 -6.64
C LEU A 523 -2.50 -13.49 -6.16
N GLN A 524 -1.77 -14.16 -5.26
CA GLN A 524 -2.21 -15.41 -4.63
C GLN A 524 -3.47 -15.20 -3.81
N ARG A 525 -3.49 -14.19 -2.95
CA ARG A 525 -4.64 -13.83 -2.12
C ARG A 525 -5.86 -13.48 -2.98
N GLY A 526 -5.66 -12.71 -4.06
CA GLY A 526 -6.72 -12.37 -5.00
C GLY A 526 -7.32 -13.60 -5.71
N MET A 527 -6.46 -14.56 -6.10
CA MET A 527 -6.91 -15.82 -6.70
C MET A 527 -7.69 -16.68 -5.70
N GLU A 528 -7.23 -16.76 -4.45
CA GLU A 528 -7.93 -17.48 -3.38
C GLU A 528 -9.32 -16.88 -3.11
N LEU A 529 -9.43 -15.55 -3.06
CA LEU A 529 -10.73 -14.87 -2.93
C LEU A 529 -11.66 -15.19 -4.10
N THR A 530 -11.12 -15.25 -5.31
CA THR A 530 -11.88 -15.61 -6.52
C THR A 530 -12.40 -17.05 -6.45
N TRP A 531 -11.56 -17.99 -6.00
CA TRP A 531 -11.95 -19.37 -5.73
C TRP A 531 -13.07 -19.46 -4.68
N ARG A 532 -12.92 -18.75 -3.56
CA ARG A 532 -13.90 -18.73 -2.47
C ARG A 532 -15.26 -18.20 -2.96
N GLU A 533 -15.27 -17.16 -3.77
CA GLU A 533 -16.49 -16.62 -4.39
C GLU A 533 -17.14 -17.62 -5.34
N PHE A 534 -16.33 -18.28 -6.17
CA PHE A 534 -16.79 -19.31 -7.09
C PHE A 534 -17.44 -20.49 -6.34
N SER A 535 -16.89 -20.90 -5.19
CA SER A 535 -17.46 -21.97 -4.36
C SER A 535 -18.86 -21.64 -3.80
N VAL A 536 -19.19 -20.35 -3.63
CA VAL A 536 -20.49 -19.92 -3.10
C VAL A 536 -21.55 -19.78 -4.20
N GLN A 537 -21.18 -19.24 -5.37
CA GLN A 537 -22.15 -18.85 -6.42
C GLN A 537 -22.04 -19.63 -7.72
N HIS A 538 -21.02 -20.49 -7.88
CA HIS A 538 -20.75 -21.30 -9.08
C HIS A 538 -20.86 -20.54 -10.41
N ASN A 539 -20.36 -19.29 -10.43
CA ASN A 539 -20.42 -18.42 -11.60
C ASN A 539 -19.47 -18.90 -12.72
N SER A 540 -19.95 -18.93 -13.97
CA SER A 540 -19.20 -19.41 -15.14
C SER A 540 -17.99 -18.52 -15.49
N THR A 541 -18.13 -17.19 -15.37
CA THR A 541 -17.04 -16.23 -15.64
C THR A 541 -15.87 -16.44 -14.69
N LEU A 542 -16.16 -16.65 -13.40
CA LEU A 542 -15.13 -16.94 -12.40
C LEU A 542 -14.42 -18.28 -12.70
N LYS A 543 -15.18 -19.32 -13.06
CA LYS A 543 -14.63 -20.62 -13.44
C LYS A 543 -13.67 -20.53 -14.62
N GLU A 544 -14.08 -19.82 -15.68
CA GLU A 544 -13.26 -19.61 -16.87
C GLU A 544 -11.97 -18.85 -16.50
N PHE A 545 -12.09 -17.77 -15.73
CA PHE A 545 -10.95 -16.97 -15.30
C PHE A 545 -9.95 -17.80 -14.48
N ILE A 546 -10.41 -18.55 -13.47
CA ILE A 546 -9.57 -19.40 -12.63
C ILE A 546 -8.84 -20.43 -13.48
N SER A 547 -9.57 -21.21 -14.29
CA SER A 547 -8.98 -22.28 -15.10
C SER A 547 -7.89 -21.79 -16.07
N ARG A 548 -8.05 -20.57 -16.60
CA ARG A 548 -7.10 -19.97 -17.54
C ARG A 548 -5.85 -19.43 -16.85
N ASN A 549 -5.96 -18.94 -15.61
CA ASN A 549 -4.93 -18.12 -14.97
C ASN A 549 -4.21 -18.80 -13.80
N GLU A 550 -4.79 -19.84 -13.20
CA GLU A 550 -4.21 -20.57 -12.08
C GLU A 550 -2.82 -21.14 -12.40
N SER A 551 -2.66 -21.76 -13.58
CA SER A 551 -1.35 -22.28 -14.02
C SER A 551 -0.30 -21.18 -14.21
N ARG A 552 -0.72 -19.98 -14.64
CA ARG A 552 0.16 -18.82 -14.82
C ARG A 552 0.63 -18.28 -13.47
N LEU A 553 -0.30 -18.20 -12.52
CA LEU A 553 0.01 -17.79 -11.15
C LEU A 553 0.96 -18.78 -10.47
N ASN A 554 0.69 -20.08 -10.59
CA ASN A 554 1.57 -21.11 -10.02
C ASN A 554 2.99 -21.00 -10.57
N LYS A 555 3.17 -20.80 -11.88
CA LYS A 555 4.51 -20.57 -12.47
C LYS A 555 5.20 -19.32 -11.91
N LEU A 556 4.45 -18.24 -11.70
CA LEU A 556 4.96 -17.00 -11.12
C LEU A 556 5.40 -17.22 -9.65
N THR A 557 4.59 -17.92 -8.86
CA THR A 557 4.91 -18.28 -7.48
C THR A 557 6.18 -19.13 -7.38
N HIS A 558 6.30 -20.17 -8.21
CA HIS A 558 7.52 -21.01 -8.24
C HIS A 558 8.75 -20.20 -8.65
N SER A 559 8.60 -19.26 -9.59
CA SER A 559 9.71 -18.36 -9.96
C SER A 559 10.10 -17.46 -8.79
N GLY A 560 9.13 -16.97 -8.02
CA GLY A 560 9.36 -16.16 -6.81
C GLY A 560 10.08 -16.93 -5.69
N THR A 561 9.76 -18.20 -5.47
CA THR A 561 10.47 -19.01 -4.46
C THR A 561 11.92 -19.26 -4.86
N HIS A 562 12.19 -19.52 -6.14
CA HIS A 562 13.55 -19.70 -6.65
C HIS A 562 14.39 -18.42 -6.65
N THR A 563 13.78 -17.23 -6.63
CA THR A 563 14.51 -15.96 -6.50
C THR A 563 14.97 -15.65 -5.08
N ARG A 564 14.47 -16.36 -4.06
CA ARG A 564 14.99 -16.16 -2.70
C ARG A 564 16.43 -16.69 -2.64
N PRO A 565 17.37 -15.91 -2.09
CA PRO A 565 18.69 -16.43 -1.83
C PRO A 565 18.55 -17.60 -0.84
N LEU A 566 18.89 -18.81 -1.30
CA LEU A 566 19.30 -19.88 -0.39
C LEU A 566 20.45 -19.27 0.42
N GLY A 567 20.33 -19.22 1.76
CA GLY A 567 21.24 -18.53 2.67
C GLY A 567 22.67 -19.09 2.75
N GLY A 568 23.22 -19.61 1.66
CA GLY A 568 24.62 -19.96 1.51
C GLY A 568 25.39 -18.80 0.88
N GLY A 569 26.39 -18.30 1.61
CA GLY A 569 27.33 -17.30 1.11
C GLY A 569 27.93 -17.68 -0.24
N ILE A 570 28.14 -16.67 -1.08
CA ILE A 570 28.86 -16.76 -2.35
C ILE A 570 30.35 -16.99 -2.08
#